data_AF-A0A6J4PPL7-F1
#
_entry.id   AF-A0A6J4PPL7-F1
#
_cell.length_a   1.000
_cell.length_b   1.000
_cell.length_c   1.000
_cell.angle_alpha   90.00
_cell.angle_beta   90.00
_cell.angle_gamma   90.00
#
_symmetry.space_group_name_H-M   'P 1'
#
loop_
_entity.id
_entity.type
_entity.pdbx_description
1 polymer ?
#
loop_
_entity_poly.entity_id
_entity_poly.type
_entity_poly.pdbx_seq_one_letter_code
_entity_poly.pdbx_strand_id
1 'polypeptide(L)'
;MLSRQDEDGSSEDGQLPEEDWEALAQAERGPERRAALNRLLLPGPAAGKEEAEESYGDVSVIPTKPFFYGTEEGQELDLDL
;
A
#
# COMPACT_ATOMS: atom_id res chain seq x y z
N MET A 1 30.68 0.79 -45.09
CA MET A 1 29.55 -0.03 -44.60
C MET A 1 29.34 0.37 -43.14
N LEU A 2 28.45 1.34 -42.88
CA LEU A 2 28.12 1.75 -41.51
C LEU A 2 27.10 0.75 -40.96
N SER A 3 27.57 -0.19 -40.15
CA SER A 3 26.68 -1.04 -39.36
C SER A 3 26.29 -0.27 -38.11
N ARG A 4 25.15 0.42 -38.19
CA ARG A 4 24.32 0.77 -37.04
C ARG A 4 23.57 -0.51 -36.67
N GLN A 5 23.88 -1.06 -35.52
CA GLN A 5 23.04 -1.98 -34.75
C GLN A 5 23.10 -1.38 -33.35
N ASP A 6 22.22 -0.41 -33.09
CA ASP A 6 20.95 -0.67 -32.39
C ASP A 6 21.26 -1.25 -31.00
N GLU A 7 21.71 -0.35 -30.12
CA GLU A 7 21.26 -0.17 -28.74
C GLU A 7 20.39 -1.33 -28.21
N ASP A 8 20.98 -2.47 -27.87
CA ASP A 8 20.38 -3.41 -26.91
C ASP A 8 20.72 -2.90 -25.51
N GLY A 9 20.12 -1.77 -25.17
CA GLY A 9 19.84 -1.46 -23.78
C GLY A 9 18.74 -2.42 -23.34
N SER A 10 19.14 -3.60 -22.87
CA SER A 10 18.28 -4.49 -22.09
C SER A 10 17.90 -3.76 -20.81
N SER A 11 16.92 -2.88 -20.93
CA SER A 11 16.10 -2.41 -19.84
C SER A 11 15.34 -3.62 -19.32
N GLU A 12 15.90 -4.31 -18.34
CA GLU A 12 15.12 -5.08 -17.36
C GLU A 12 14.30 -4.09 -16.51
N ASP A 13 13.48 -3.27 -17.17
CA ASP A 13 12.64 -2.27 -16.54
C ASP A 13 11.42 -2.99 -15.95
N GLY A 14 11.61 -3.48 -14.73
CA GLY A 14 10.58 -3.76 -13.72
C GLY A 14 9.19 -4.10 -14.26
N GLN A 15 9.01 -5.34 -14.71
CA GLN A 15 7.69 -5.85 -15.03
C GLN A 15 6.86 -5.89 -13.73
N LEU A 16 5.90 -4.96 -13.57
CA LEU A 16 5.00 -4.96 -12.41
C LEU A 16 4.18 -6.26 -12.39
N PRO A 17 3.83 -6.80 -11.21
CA PRO A 17 2.91 -7.92 -11.10
C PRO A 17 1.61 -7.67 -11.88
N GLU A 18 1.08 -8.70 -12.55
CA GLU A 18 -0.16 -8.60 -13.36
C GLU A 18 -1.34 -8.06 -12.53
N GLU A 19 -1.43 -8.45 -11.27
CA GLU A 19 -2.43 -7.94 -10.32
C GLU A 19 -2.35 -6.42 -10.13
N ASP A 20 -1.13 -5.87 -10.02
CA ASP A 20 -0.95 -4.42 -9.86
C ASP A 20 -1.31 -3.68 -11.16
N TRP A 21 -1.02 -4.27 -12.33
CA TRP A 21 -1.46 -3.72 -13.62
C TRP A 21 -2.98 -3.68 -13.75
N GLU A 22 -3.66 -4.76 -13.41
CA GLU A 22 -5.12 -4.82 -13.45
C GLU A 22 -5.75 -3.82 -12.49
N ALA A 23 -5.25 -3.73 -11.26
CA ALA A 23 -5.70 -2.76 -10.27
C ALA A 23 -5.51 -1.31 -10.76
N LEU A 24 -4.41 -1.00 -11.46
CA LEU A 24 -4.17 0.34 -12.02
C LEU A 24 -4.99 0.63 -13.28
N ALA A 25 -5.31 -0.38 -14.08
CA ALA A 25 -6.04 -0.24 -15.34
C ALA A 25 -7.56 -0.18 -15.14
N GLN A 26 -8.10 -0.98 -14.22
CA GLN A 26 -9.54 -1.18 -14.07
C GLN A 26 -10.14 -0.41 -12.90
N ALA A 27 -9.37 -0.09 -11.86
CA ALA A 27 -9.92 0.63 -10.72
C ALA A 27 -10.03 2.14 -11.01
N GLU A 28 -11.23 2.67 -10.81
CA GLU A 28 -11.44 4.10 -10.53
C GLU A 28 -10.63 4.52 -9.30
N ARG A 29 -10.60 5.83 -8.96
CA ARG A 29 -9.96 6.26 -7.71
C ARG A 29 -10.63 5.52 -6.53
N GLY A 30 -9.90 4.59 -5.92
CA GLY A 30 -10.45 3.67 -4.95
C GLY A 30 -9.39 2.88 -4.17
N PRO A 31 -9.83 2.05 -3.20
CA PRO A 31 -8.96 1.29 -2.31
C PRO A 31 -7.97 0.38 -3.04
N GLU A 32 -8.41 -0.31 -4.09
CA GLU A 32 -7.65 -1.30 -4.85
C GLU A 32 -6.50 -0.63 -5.60
N ARG A 33 -6.79 0.48 -6.29
CA ARG A 33 -5.77 1.31 -6.95
C ARG A 33 -4.74 1.83 -5.96
N ARG A 34 -5.19 2.28 -4.78
CA ARG A 34 -4.32 2.82 -3.73
C ARG A 34 -3.44 1.72 -3.12
N ALA A 35 -3.96 0.51 -2.94
CA ALA A 35 -3.19 -0.63 -2.45
C ALA A 35 -2.05 -0.98 -3.44
N ALA A 36 -2.37 -1.10 -4.74
CA ALA A 36 -1.37 -1.31 -5.77
C ALA A 36 -0.31 -0.18 -5.77
N LEU A 37 -0.74 1.08 -5.76
CA LEU A 37 0.18 2.21 -5.70
C LEU A 37 1.04 2.22 -4.43
N ASN A 38 0.51 1.85 -3.27
CA ASN A 38 1.29 1.79 -2.04
C ASN A 38 2.41 0.75 -2.13
N ARG A 39 2.12 -0.45 -2.66
CA ARG A 39 3.13 -1.50 -2.87
C ARG A 39 4.23 -1.04 -3.82
N LEU A 40 3.86 -0.36 -4.91
CA LEU A 40 4.81 0.09 -5.93
C LEU A 40 5.62 1.31 -5.52
N LEU A 41 4.99 2.30 -4.87
CA LEU A 41 5.63 3.58 -4.54
C LEU A 41 6.33 3.55 -3.18
N LEU A 42 5.84 2.73 -2.24
CA LEU A 42 6.28 2.71 -0.84
C LEU A 42 6.34 1.26 -0.30
N PRO A 43 7.16 0.37 -0.89
CA PRO A 43 7.13 -1.06 -0.57
C PRO A 43 7.38 -1.37 0.92
N GLY A 44 8.32 -0.67 1.56
CA GLY A 44 8.60 -0.83 2.99
C GLY A 44 7.42 -0.42 3.89
N PRO A 45 6.94 0.83 3.79
CA PRO A 45 5.76 1.27 4.53
C PRO A 45 4.49 0.45 4.23
N ALA A 46 4.30 0.00 2.99
CA ALA A 46 3.15 -0.83 2.61
C ALA A 46 3.17 -2.18 3.35
N ALA A 47 4.31 -2.86 3.38
CA ALA A 47 4.46 -4.11 4.13
C ALA A 47 4.24 -3.92 5.63
N GLY A 48 4.80 -2.85 6.22
CA GLY A 48 4.60 -2.55 7.64
C GLY A 48 3.15 -2.22 7.99
N LYS A 49 2.40 -1.60 7.08
CA LYS A 49 0.96 -1.36 7.23
C LYS A 49 0.18 -2.67 7.21
N GLU A 50 0.48 -3.56 6.26
CA GLU A 50 -0.19 -4.86 6.12
C GLU A 50 0.04 -5.75 7.35
N GLU A 51 1.27 -5.82 7.86
CA GLU A 51 1.61 -6.53 9.10
C GLU A 51 0.84 -5.98 10.31
N ALA A 52 0.70 -4.65 10.41
CA ALA A 52 -0.06 -4.01 11.48
C ALA A 52 -1.56 -4.31 11.38
N GLU A 53 -2.13 -4.31 10.17
CA GLU A 53 -3.54 -4.66 9.92
C GLU A 53 -3.82 -6.13 10.22
N GLU A 54 -2.90 -7.05 9.90
CA GLU A 54 -3.01 -8.47 10.25
C GLU A 54 -2.95 -8.69 11.77
N SER A 55 -2.07 -7.97 12.46
CA SER A 55 -1.84 -8.14 13.90
C SER A 55 -2.90 -7.46 14.77
N TYR A 56 -3.39 -6.30 14.36
CA TYR A 56 -4.20 -5.41 15.21
C TYR A 56 -5.51 -4.95 14.58
N GLY A 57 -5.77 -5.27 13.31
CA GLY A 57 -6.91 -4.75 12.56
C GLY A 57 -6.75 -3.27 12.15
N ASP A 58 -7.86 -2.66 11.72
CA ASP A 58 -7.86 -1.24 11.35
C ASP A 58 -7.82 -0.33 12.59
N VAL A 59 -6.62 0.03 13.02
CA VAL A 59 -6.40 0.96 14.14
C VAL A 59 -6.67 2.43 13.77
N SER A 60 -6.99 2.74 12.51
CA SER A 60 -7.26 4.12 12.08
C SER A 60 -8.60 4.67 12.61
N VAL A 61 -9.51 3.76 12.99
CA VAL A 61 -10.79 4.11 13.64
C VAL A 61 -10.63 4.53 15.10
N ILE A 62 -9.48 4.22 15.73
CA ILE A 62 -9.21 4.55 17.12
C ILE A 62 -8.89 6.05 17.21
N PRO A 63 -9.58 6.81 18.09
CA PRO A 63 -9.24 8.21 18.31
C PRO A 63 -7.77 8.40 18.72
N THR A 64 -7.18 9.51 18.31
CA THR A 64 -5.74 9.74 18.42
C THR A 64 -5.18 9.59 19.85
N LYS A 65 -5.91 10.05 20.87
CA LYS A 65 -5.48 9.92 22.28
C LYS A 65 -5.37 8.46 22.73
N PRO A 66 -6.45 7.65 22.68
CA PRO A 66 -6.36 6.25 23.09
C PRO A 66 -5.45 5.40 22.21
N PHE A 67 -5.26 5.75 20.94
CA PHE A 67 -4.25 5.11 20.09
C PHE A 67 -2.83 5.26 20.66
N PHE A 68 -2.45 6.45 21.14
CA PHE A 68 -1.10 6.69 21.67
C PHE A 68 -0.90 6.31 23.13
N TYR A 69 -1.95 6.37 23.95
CA TYR A 69 -1.84 6.27 25.41
C TYR A 69 -2.70 5.18 26.05
N GLY A 70 -3.50 4.45 25.26
CA GLY A 70 -4.49 3.52 25.77
C GLY A 70 -5.72 4.21 26.35
N THR A 71 -6.61 3.41 26.93
CA THR A 71 -7.85 3.87 27.55
C THR A 71 -7.64 4.13 29.05
N GLU A 72 -8.34 5.13 29.58
CA GLU A 72 -8.40 5.36 31.02
C GLU A 72 -9.37 4.37 31.68
N GLU A 73 -9.12 4.02 32.94
CA GLU A 73 -9.99 3.11 33.69
C GLU A 73 -11.40 3.71 33.82
N GLY A 74 -12.42 2.93 33.46
CA GLY A 74 -13.82 3.37 33.46
C GLY A 74 -14.23 4.22 32.25
N GLN A 75 -13.35 4.42 31.26
CA GLN A 75 -13.68 5.10 30.02
C GLN A 75 -14.12 4.12 28.94
N GLU A 76 -15.28 4.36 28.34
CA GLU A 76 -15.79 3.63 27.17
C GLU A 76 -15.42 4.35 25.88
N LEU A 77 -15.22 3.59 24.80
CA LEU A 77 -14.86 4.09 23.48
C LEU A 77 -15.85 3.57 22.44
N ASP A 78 -16.66 4.47 21.90
CA ASP A 78 -17.51 4.17 20.75
C ASP A 78 -16.68 4.25 19.47
N LEU A 79 -16.58 3.12 18.76
CA LEU A 79 -15.89 2.99 17.48
C LEU A 79 -16.90 2.77 16.36
N ASP A 80 -16.66 3.40 15.22
CA ASP A 80 -17.42 3.18 13.98
C ASP A 80 -16.61 2.20 13.12
N LEU A 81 -17.14 0.98 12.94
CA LEU A 81 -16.47 -0.18 12.31
C LEU A 81 -17.21 -0.61 11.03
#